data_AF-A0A969EE17-F1
#
_entry.id   AF-A0A969EE17-F1
#
_cell.length_a   1.000
_cell.length_b   1.000
_cell.length_c   1.000
_cell.angle_alpha   90.00
_cell.angle_beta   90.00
_cell.angle_gamma   90.00
#
_symmetry.space_group_name_H-M   'P 1'
#
loop_
_entity.id
_entity.type
_entity.pdbx_description
1 polymer ?
#
loop_
_entity_poly.entity_id
_entity_poly.type
_entity_poly.pdbx_seq_one_letter_code
_entity_poly.pdbx_strand_id
1 'polypeptide(L)'
;MIDTCNPFVSRDGEIATWAREKGAGLASAELLPGARLVRAFNAIGYTRMGAAHEQPGRIGMPIAGDDAGAIAVASRLIRDIGYEPVLVGGLAMGKYLMPGTPLAGEHTPVEIREIAARLN
;
A
#
# COMPACT_ATOMS: atom_id res chain seq x y z
N MET A 1 -6.90 8.57 6.23
CA MET A 1 -6.54 8.88 4.83
C MET A 1 -5.89 7.66 4.23
N ILE A 2 -6.35 7.27 3.04
CA ILE A 2 -5.75 6.17 2.29
C ILE A 2 -4.78 6.78 1.28
N ASP A 3 -3.50 6.47 1.42
CA ASP A 3 -2.45 6.96 0.55
C ASP A 3 -2.20 5.96 -0.59
N THR A 4 -2.55 6.40 -1.81
CA THR A 4 -2.41 5.63 -3.04
C THR A 4 -1.23 6.10 -3.90
N CYS A 5 -0.34 6.94 -3.35
CA CYS A 5 0.72 7.59 -4.13
C CYS A 5 1.88 6.65 -4.43
N ASN A 6 2.55 6.91 -5.55
CA ASN A 6 3.86 6.37 -5.88
C ASN A 6 4.74 7.56 -6.32
N PRO A 7 5.76 7.97 -5.53
CA PRO A 7 6.67 9.04 -5.92
C PRO A 7 7.55 8.56 -7.08
N PHE A 8 7.34 9.09 -8.28
CA PHE A 8 8.13 8.77 -9.46
C PHE A 8 9.02 9.96 -9.81
N VAL A 9 10.34 9.79 -9.72
CA VAL A 9 11.30 10.89 -9.96
C VAL A 9 11.11 11.52 -11.35
N SER A 10 10.82 10.71 -12.38
CA SER A 10 10.56 11.20 -13.73
C SER A 10 9.30 12.05 -13.88
N ARG A 11 8.32 11.91 -12.97
CA ARG A 11 7.05 12.66 -12.98
C ARG A 11 7.08 13.82 -11.98
N ASP A 12 7.63 13.58 -10.80
CA ASP A 12 7.50 14.44 -9.62
C ASP A 12 8.79 15.22 -9.29
N GLY A 13 9.94 14.86 -9.87
CA GLY A 13 11.19 15.55 -9.61
C GLY A 13 11.74 15.37 -8.19
N GLU A 14 12.30 16.44 -7.62
CA GLU A 14 13.03 16.42 -6.34
C GLU A 14 12.20 15.90 -5.15
N ILE A 15 10.90 16.22 -5.11
CA ILE A 15 10.03 15.74 -4.02
C ILE A 15 9.91 14.21 -4.04
N ALA A 16 9.94 13.56 -5.21
CA ALA A 16 9.96 12.10 -5.27
C ALA A 16 11.32 11.52 -4.85
N THR A 17 12.43 12.19 -5.15
CA THR A 17 13.76 11.78 -4.66
C THR A 17 13.76 11.77 -3.13
N TRP A 18 13.37 12.89 -2.51
CA TRP A 18 13.24 13.01 -1.05
C TRP A 18 12.29 11.96 -0.46
N ALA A 19 11.10 11.79 -1.05
CA ALA A 19 10.11 10.85 -0.54
C ALA A 19 10.59 9.39 -0.63
N ARG A 20 11.37 9.04 -1.66
CA ARG A 20 11.97 7.71 -1.81
C ARG A 20 13.08 7.46 -0.81
N GLU A 21 13.99 8.42 -0.61
CA GLU A 21 15.07 8.32 0.37
C GLU A 21 14.55 8.15 1.79
N LYS A 22 13.50 8.91 2.14
CA LYS A 22 12.83 8.82 3.45
C LYS A 22 12.00 7.54 3.61
N GLY A 23 11.51 6.98 2.50
CA GLY A 23 10.50 5.94 2.46
C GLY A 23 9.10 6.53 2.37
N ALA A 24 8.37 6.15 1.31
CA ALA A 24 7.18 6.86 0.89
C ALA A 24 6.12 7.00 2.00
N GLY A 25 5.91 5.97 2.83
CA GLY A 25 4.94 6.03 3.94
C GLY A 25 5.28 7.11 4.96
N LEU A 26 6.55 7.20 5.35
CA LEU A 26 7.04 8.21 6.29
C LEU A 26 7.08 9.61 5.68
N ALA A 27 7.35 9.71 4.38
CA ALA A 27 7.25 10.97 3.64
C ALA A 27 5.82 11.52 3.66
N SER A 28 4.82 10.68 3.40
CA SER A 28 3.40 11.09 3.50
C SER A 28 3.02 11.54 4.91
N ALA A 29 3.53 10.87 5.96
CA ALA A 29 3.28 11.26 7.35
C ALA A 29 3.83 12.65 7.68
N GLU A 30 5.00 12.99 7.16
CA GLU A 30 5.58 14.33 7.34
C GLU A 30 4.79 15.41 6.61
N LEU A 31 4.34 15.14 5.38
CA LEU A 31 3.54 16.10 4.61
C LEU A 31 2.13 16.30 5.16
N LEU A 32 1.62 15.35 5.96
CA LEU A 32 0.21 15.30 6.37
C LEU A 32 0.11 15.12 7.90
N PRO A 33 0.61 16.10 8.67
CA PRO A 33 0.65 16.01 10.13
C PRO A 33 -0.76 15.83 10.71
N GLY A 34 -0.90 14.90 11.66
CA GLY A 34 -2.17 14.59 12.32
C GLY A 34 -3.09 13.64 11.53
N ALA A 35 -2.74 13.27 10.30
CA ALA A 35 -3.53 12.30 9.54
C ALA A 35 -3.28 10.86 10.03
N ARG A 36 -4.36 10.10 10.22
CA ARG A 36 -4.30 8.64 10.37
C ARG A 36 -4.11 8.00 8.99
N LEU A 37 -2.90 7.53 8.69
CA LEU A 37 -2.48 7.06 7.38
C LEU A 37 -2.56 5.54 7.25
N VAL A 38 -3.07 5.09 6.10
CA VAL A 38 -2.90 3.71 5.61
C VAL A 38 -2.47 3.80 4.16
N ARG A 39 -1.31 3.24 3.80
CA ARG A 39 -0.97 3.02 2.39
C ARG A 39 -1.71 1.79 1.87
N ALA A 40 -2.38 1.95 0.74
CA ALA A 40 -3.10 0.88 0.04
C ALA A 40 -3.33 1.29 -1.42
N PHE A 41 -3.75 0.33 -2.26
CA PHE A 41 -4.13 0.52 -3.67
C PHE A 41 -3.05 1.05 -4.62
N ASN A 42 -1.84 1.34 -4.13
CA ASN A 42 -0.75 1.84 -4.96
C ASN A 42 0.13 0.73 -5.56
N ALA A 43 0.06 -0.48 -5.02
CA ALA A 43 0.84 -1.64 -5.47
C ALA A 43 0.25 -2.37 -6.69
N ILE A 44 -1.06 -2.24 -6.94
CA ILE A 44 -1.79 -2.89 -8.03
C ILE A 44 -2.22 -1.85 -9.08
N GLY A 45 -2.08 -2.18 -10.36
CA GLY A 45 -2.45 -1.30 -11.46
C GLY A 45 -3.95 -1.00 -11.51
N TYR A 46 -4.32 0.25 -11.79
CA TYR A 46 -5.72 0.72 -11.75
C TYR A 46 -6.67 -0.07 -12.67
N THR A 47 -6.15 -0.62 -13.78
CA THR A 47 -6.92 -1.42 -14.74
C THR A 47 -7.49 -2.71 -14.13
N ARG A 48 -6.96 -3.15 -12.99
CA ARG A 48 -7.41 -4.36 -12.28
C ARG A 48 -8.54 -4.10 -11.29
N MET A 49 -8.74 -2.85 -10.87
CA MET A 49 -9.69 -2.51 -9.80
C MET A 49 -11.13 -2.90 -10.16
N GLY A 50 -11.51 -2.74 -11.43
CA GLY A 50 -12.84 -3.08 -11.91
C GLY A 50 -13.15 -4.58 -11.92
N ALA A 51 -12.12 -5.44 -11.93
CA ALA A 51 -12.28 -6.90 -12.04
C ALA A 51 -12.15 -7.62 -10.67
N ALA A 52 -11.78 -6.91 -9.60
CA ALA A 52 -11.55 -7.52 -8.28
C ALA A 52 -12.77 -8.28 -7.76
N HIS A 53 -13.97 -7.73 -8.00
CA HIS A 53 -15.24 -8.31 -7.57
C HIS A 53 -15.59 -9.64 -8.26
N GLU A 54 -14.98 -9.96 -9.39
CA GLU A 54 -15.26 -11.20 -10.13
C GLU A 54 -14.77 -12.43 -9.36
N GLN A 55 -13.70 -12.29 -8.58
CA GLN A 55 -13.09 -13.36 -7.79
C GLN A 55 -12.70 -12.85 -6.39
N PRO A 56 -13.68 -12.58 -5.51
CA PRO A 56 -13.43 -11.94 -4.23
C PRO A 56 -12.42 -12.68 -3.37
N GLY A 57 -11.46 -11.95 -2.79
CA GLY A 57 -10.43 -12.45 -1.90
C GLY A 57 -9.31 -13.26 -2.57
N ARG A 58 -9.37 -13.48 -3.89
CA ARG A 58 -8.31 -14.19 -4.63
C ARG A 58 -6.99 -13.42 -4.62
N ILE A 59 -7.06 -12.10 -4.81
CA ILE A 59 -5.90 -11.22 -4.83
C ILE A 59 -5.83 -10.48 -3.50
N GLY A 60 -4.64 -10.45 -2.91
CA GLY A 60 -4.37 -9.68 -1.71
C GLY A 60 -4.04 -8.22 -2.04
N MET A 61 -4.52 -7.29 -1.22
CA MET A 61 -4.11 -5.89 -1.25
C MET A 61 -3.13 -5.65 -0.09
N PRO A 62 -1.83 -5.47 -0.36
CA PRO A 62 -0.88 -5.19 0.70
C PRO A 62 -1.12 -3.79 1.26
N ILE A 63 -1.18 -3.68 2.60
CA ILE A 63 -1.41 -2.41 3.30
C ILE A 63 -0.37 -2.18 4.40
N ALA A 64 -0.06 -0.92 4.66
CA ALA A 64 0.83 -0.52 5.75
C ALA A 64 0.26 0.69 6.49
N GLY A 65 0.32 0.69 7.83
CA GLY A 65 -0.18 1.78 8.66
C GLY A 65 -0.01 1.48 10.15
N ASP A 66 -0.11 2.51 10.98
CA ASP A 66 0.15 2.40 12.44
C ASP A 66 -1.14 2.51 13.29
N ASP A 67 -2.18 3.16 12.78
CA ASP A 67 -3.45 3.35 13.51
C ASP A 67 -4.42 2.19 13.26
N ALA A 68 -4.67 1.38 14.28
CA ALA A 68 -5.54 0.20 14.18
C ALA A 68 -6.95 0.51 13.68
N GLY A 69 -7.52 1.67 14.06
CA GLY A 69 -8.85 2.09 13.61
C GLY A 69 -8.88 2.40 12.12
N ALA A 70 -7.89 3.14 11.63
CA ALA A 70 -7.75 3.46 10.20
C ALA A 70 -7.47 2.21 9.37
N ILE A 71 -6.64 1.28 9.87
CA ILE A 71 -6.38 -0.02 9.24
C ILE A 71 -7.67 -0.83 9.13
N ALA A 72 -8.49 -0.86 10.18
CA ALA A 72 -9.76 -1.59 10.16
C ALA A 72 -10.74 -1.01 9.12
N VAL A 73 -10.84 0.32 9.05
CA VAL A 73 -11.68 1.00 8.05
C VAL A 73 -11.19 0.72 6.63
N ALA A 74 -9.89 0.87 6.36
CA ALA A 74 -9.31 0.57 5.05
C ALA A 74 -9.48 -0.90 4.67
N SER A 75 -9.28 -1.82 5.61
CA SER A 75 -9.45 -3.25 5.41
C SER A 75 -10.88 -3.62 5.01
N ARG A 76 -11.89 -2.96 5.61
CA ARG A 76 -13.28 -3.15 5.22
C ARG A 76 -13.52 -2.68 3.79
N LEU A 77 -13.06 -1.48 3.44
CA LEU A 77 -13.19 -0.95 2.08
C LEU A 77 -12.54 -1.87 1.04
N ILE A 78 -11.35 -2.39 1.34
CA ILE A 78 -10.63 -3.32 0.45
C ILE A 78 -11.45 -4.60 0.20
N ARG A 79 -12.07 -5.15 1.24
CA ARG A 79 -12.99 -6.30 1.11
C ARG A 79 -14.23 -5.97 0.31
N ASP A 80 -14.82 -4.79 0.54
CA ASP A 80 -16.01 -4.33 -0.19
C ASP A 80 -15.73 -4.18 -1.71
N ILE A 81 -14.47 -3.90 -2.10
CA ILE A 81 -14.03 -3.86 -3.51
C ILE A 81 -13.80 -5.27 -4.09
N GLY A 82 -13.51 -6.27 -3.25
CA GLY A 82 -13.25 -7.66 -3.67
C GLY A 82 -11.81 -8.15 -3.45
N TYR A 83 -10.94 -7.35 -2.85
CA TYR A 83 -9.58 -7.78 -2.47
C TYR A 83 -9.53 -8.29 -1.02
N GLU A 84 -8.51 -9.07 -0.67
CA GLU A 84 -8.23 -9.43 0.72
C GLU A 84 -7.10 -8.53 1.28
N PRO A 85 -7.35 -7.68 2.30
CA PRO A 85 -6.32 -6.82 2.87
C PRO A 85 -5.25 -7.63 3.60
N VAL A 86 -3.99 -7.32 3.36
CA VAL A 86 -2.87 -7.93 4.07
C VAL A 86 -2.01 -6.84 4.69
N LEU A 87 -2.10 -6.69 6.02
CA LEU A 87 -1.25 -5.77 6.76
C LEU A 87 0.18 -6.30 6.78
N VAL A 88 1.09 -5.57 6.12
CA VAL A 88 2.52 -5.94 6.02
C VAL A 88 3.39 -5.29 7.11
N GLY A 89 2.79 -4.45 7.95
CA GLY A 89 3.44 -3.79 9.08
C GLY A 89 3.04 -2.32 9.22
N GLY A 90 3.83 -1.59 10.01
CA GLY A 90 3.64 -0.16 10.25
C GLY A 90 3.89 0.69 9.00
N LEU A 91 3.63 1.99 9.09
CA LEU A 91 3.67 2.91 7.95
C LEU A 91 5.04 2.95 7.25
N ALA A 92 6.13 2.69 7.99
CA ALA A 92 7.49 2.55 7.44
C ALA A 92 7.61 1.45 6.37
N MET A 93 6.81 0.38 6.47
CA MET A 93 6.75 -0.69 5.47
C MET A 93 6.14 -0.22 4.14
N GLY A 94 5.52 0.96 4.12
CA GLY A 94 5.02 1.59 2.91
C GLY A 94 6.05 1.83 1.82
N LYS A 95 7.35 1.84 2.15
CA LYS A 95 8.46 1.87 1.18
C LYS A 95 8.46 0.66 0.23
N TYR A 96 7.88 -0.47 0.65
CA TYR A 96 7.75 -1.69 -0.13
C TYR A 96 6.44 -1.81 -0.90
N LEU A 97 5.58 -0.78 -0.88
CA LEU A 97 4.29 -0.80 -1.58
C LEU A 97 4.37 -0.05 -2.91
N MET A 98 5.53 0.00 -3.57
CA MET A 98 5.72 0.80 -4.79
C MET A 98 6.03 -0.07 -6.00
N PRO A 99 5.69 0.36 -7.23
CA PRO A 99 6.14 -0.32 -8.44
C PRO A 99 7.66 -0.55 -8.45
N GLY A 100 8.07 -1.77 -8.78
CA GLY A 100 9.47 -2.22 -8.74
C GLY A 100 9.93 -2.79 -7.39
N THR A 101 9.06 -2.86 -6.38
CA THR A 101 9.34 -3.52 -5.09
C THR A 101 8.68 -4.90 -5.01
N PRO A 102 9.08 -5.78 -4.06
CA PRO A 102 8.59 -7.15 -4.01
C PRO A 102 7.07 -7.31 -3.86
N LEU A 103 6.36 -6.33 -3.30
CA LEU A 103 4.90 -6.39 -3.13
C LEU A 103 4.13 -5.76 -4.30
N ALA A 104 4.81 -5.28 -5.34
CA ALA A 104 4.14 -4.73 -6.52
C ALA A 104 3.47 -5.84 -7.35
N GLY A 105 2.34 -5.50 -7.98
CA GLY A 105 1.57 -6.42 -8.80
C GLY A 105 0.53 -7.22 -8.02
N GLU A 106 -0.09 -8.19 -8.70
CA GLU A 106 -1.09 -9.08 -8.11
C GLU A 106 -0.40 -10.28 -7.46
N HIS A 107 -0.67 -10.47 -6.18
CA HIS A 107 -0.24 -11.62 -5.38
C HIS A 107 -1.43 -12.17 -4.61
N THR A 108 -1.42 -13.46 -4.30
CA THR A 108 -2.35 -14.02 -3.33
C THR A 108 -2.07 -13.47 -1.93
N PRO A 109 -3.05 -13.52 -1.00
CA PRO A 109 -2.81 -13.08 0.38
C PRO A 109 -1.70 -13.86 1.09
N VAL A 110 -1.51 -15.13 0.72
CA VAL A 110 -0.45 -15.99 1.27
C VAL A 110 0.92 -15.51 0.79
N GLU A 111 1.09 -15.30 -0.52
CA GLU A 111 2.34 -14.80 -1.10
C GLU A 111 2.74 -13.44 -0.50
N ILE A 112 1.78 -12.52 -0.29
CA ILE A 112 2.07 -11.24 0.36
C ILE A 112 2.63 -11.44 1.77
N ARG A 113 2.02 -12.32 2.57
CA ARG A 113 2.50 -12.62 3.93
C ARG A 113 3.92 -13.22 3.91
N GLU A 114 4.18 -14.12 2.97
CA GLU A 114 5.50 -14.74 2.81
C GLU A 114 6.57 -13.76 2.33
N ILE A 115 6.23 -12.84 1.44
CA ILE A 115 7.12 -11.76 1.01
C ILE A 115 7.39 -10.85 2.18
N ALA A 116 6.34 -10.37 2.86
CA ALA A 116 6.43 -9.45 3.99
C ALA A 116 7.30 -9.98 5.15
N ALA A 117 7.21 -11.28 5.44
CA ALA A 117 8.02 -11.93 6.46
C ALA A 117 9.54 -11.90 6.17
N ARG A 118 9.96 -11.59 4.94
CA ARG A 118 11.36 -11.50 4.51
C ARG A 118 11.84 -10.05 4.33
N LEU A 119 10.99 -9.05 4.59
CA LEU A 119 11.32 -7.64 4.47
C LEU A 119 11.90 -7.09 5.78
N ASN A 120 12.77 -6.07 5.67
CA ASN A 120 13.47 -5.43 6.79
C ASN A 120 13.01 -3.99 7.05
#